data_AF-A0A535E2V0-F1
#
_entry.id   AF-A0A535E2V0-F1
#
_cell.length_a   1.000
_cell.length_b   1.000
_cell.length_c   1.000
_cell.angle_alpha   90.00
_cell.angle_beta   90.00
_cell.angle_gamma   90.00
#
_symmetry.space_group_name_H-M   'P 1'
#
loop_
_entity.id
_entity.type
_entity.pdbx_description
1 polymer ?
#
loop_
_entity_poly.entity_id
_entity_poly.type
_entity_poly.pdbx_seq_one_letter_code
_entity_poly.pdbx_strand_id
1 'polypeptide(L)'
;MSMDYPPPPPASPRPDPPPAPPSYPLPTSNVQPPAPPVPYQPYQPAQQPGYPPAPPPPPPALSAYRLPKSKTTAVLLAIFLSGISWMYTYEKDAWKFWTWFAVTAINLFLSLATFGIWLFVAIPIGIGAWIWCVVDVAVKPQPFYDFYPAA
;
A
#
# COMPACT_ATOMS: atom_id res chain seq x y z
N MET A 1 -60.28 32.50 26.98
CA MET A 1 -58.88 32.17 27.28
C MET A 1 -58.24 31.76 25.95
N SER A 2 -57.67 32.71 25.23
CA SER A 2 -56.95 32.50 23.97
C SER A 2 -55.54 32.00 24.30
N MET A 3 -55.21 30.79 23.87
CA MET A 3 -53.86 30.24 23.98
C MET A 3 -52.97 30.94 22.95
N ASP A 4 -52.11 31.84 23.42
CA ASP A 4 -50.98 32.36 22.66
C ASP A 4 -49.97 31.23 22.46
N TYR A 5 -50.02 30.57 21.31
CA TYR A 5 -48.96 29.65 20.91
C TYR A 5 -47.74 30.44 20.43
N PRO A 6 -46.53 30.11 20.91
CA PRO A 6 -45.32 30.70 20.35
C PRO A 6 -45.17 30.31 18.87
N PRO A 7 -44.61 31.19 18.03
CA PRO A 7 -44.40 30.90 16.61
C PRO A 7 -43.44 29.70 16.43
N PRO A 8 -43.63 28.88 15.38
CA PRO A 8 -42.74 27.76 15.09
C PRO A 8 -41.31 28.25 14.80
N PRO A 9 -40.28 27.47 15.15
CA PRO A 9 -38.90 27.81 14.85
C PRO A 9 -38.65 27.85 13.33
N PRO A 10 -37.73 28.72 12.86
CA PRO A 10 -37.38 28.79 11.44
C PRO A 10 -36.82 27.46 10.93
N ALA A 11 -37.20 27.09 9.71
CA ALA A 11 -36.71 25.89 9.05
C ALA A 11 -35.18 25.94 8.88
N SER A 12 -34.50 24.87 9.27
CA SER A 12 -33.05 24.73 9.09
C SER A 12 -32.67 24.89 7.61
N PRO A 13 -31.57 25.59 7.28
CA PRO A 13 -31.08 25.66 5.91
C PRO A 13 -30.84 24.25 5.36
N ARG A 14 -31.45 23.95 4.20
CA ARG A 14 -31.22 22.71 3.48
C ARG A 14 -29.74 22.63 3.10
N PRO A 15 -29.01 21.55 3.43
CA PRO A 15 -27.65 21.37 2.93
C PRO A 15 -27.66 21.34 1.40
N ASP A 16 -26.77 22.13 0.79
CA ASP A 16 -26.63 22.14 -0.66
C ASP A 16 -26.27 20.72 -1.17
N PRO A 17 -26.79 20.30 -2.34
CA PRO A 17 -26.39 19.05 -2.94
C PRO A 17 -24.87 19.06 -3.21
N PRO A 18 -24.17 17.93 -3.01
CA PRO A 18 -22.75 17.84 -3.31
C PRO A 18 -22.50 18.16 -4.80
N PRO A 19 -21.38 18.83 -5.14
CA PRO A 19 -21.00 19.10 -6.51
C PRO A 19 -20.97 17.81 -7.35
N ALA A 20 -21.52 17.84 -8.56
CA ALA A 20 -21.47 16.71 -9.48
C ALA A 20 -20.00 16.34 -9.78
N PRO A 21 -19.65 15.03 -9.85
CA PRO A 21 -18.30 14.62 -10.21
C PRO A 21 -17.94 15.08 -11.62
N PRO A 22 -16.66 15.40 -11.89
CA PRO A 22 -16.21 15.78 -13.22
C PRO A 22 -16.43 14.63 -14.22
N SER A 23 -17.08 14.94 -15.34
CA SER A 23 -17.27 14.00 -16.45
C SER A 23 -15.94 13.81 -17.18
N TYR A 24 -15.29 12.67 -16.96
CA TYR A 24 -14.16 12.26 -17.78
C TYR A 24 -14.68 11.82 -19.17
N PRO A 25 -14.17 12.36 -20.30
CA PRO A 25 -14.51 11.83 -21.61
C PRO A 25 -14.00 10.39 -21.71
N LEU A 26 -14.92 9.46 -22.00
CA LEU A 26 -14.57 8.08 -22.34
C LEU A 26 -13.71 8.07 -23.61
N PRO A 27 -12.66 7.21 -23.70
CA PRO A 27 -11.96 7.00 -24.96
C PRO A 27 -12.97 6.57 -26.03
N THR A 28 -13.15 7.38 -27.06
CA THR A 28 -13.92 7.01 -28.23
C THR A 28 -13.26 5.78 -28.86
N SER A 29 -14.04 4.70 -28.98
CA SER A 29 -13.61 3.48 -29.67
C SER A 29 -13.22 3.85 -31.11
N ASN A 30 -11.93 3.84 -31.42
CA ASN A 30 -11.42 4.01 -32.78
C ASN A 30 -11.71 2.74 -33.59
N VAL A 31 -12.96 2.54 -33.99
CA VAL A 31 -13.30 1.57 -35.02
C VAL A 31 -12.96 2.20 -36.36
N GLN A 32 -11.72 1.97 -36.80
CA GLN A 32 -11.27 2.28 -38.15
C GLN A 32 -12.17 1.54 -39.17
N PRO A 33 -12.74 2.20 -40.19
CA PRO A 33 -13.48 1.51 -41.25
C PRO A 33 -12.60 0.48 -41.96
N PRO A 34 -13.15 -0.66 -42.42
CA PRO A 34 -12.39 -1.64 -43.21
C PRO A 34 -11.86 -0.97 -44.50
N ALA A 35 -10.55 -1.01 -44.70
CA ALA A 35 -9.92 -0.50 -45.92
C ALA A 35 -10.35 -1.35 -47.14
N PRO A 36 -10.46 -0.75 -48.34
CA PRO A 36 -10.82 -1.49 -49.55
C PRO A 36 -9.77 -2.56 -49.92
N PRO A 37 -10.15 -3.64 -50.63
CA PRO A 37 -9.23 -4.74 -50.95
C PRO A 37 -8.08 -4.24 -51.83
N VAL A 38 -6.85 -4.41 -51.36
CA VAL A 38 -5.63 -4.13 -52.14
C VAL A 38 -5.34 -5.27 -53.12
N PRO A 39 -5.00 -5.00 -54.40
CA PRO A 39 -4.59 -6.02 -55.35
C PRO A 39 -3.33 -6.75 -54.88
N TYR A 40 -3.26 -8.06 -55.07
CA TYR A 40 -2.09 -8.86 -54.72
C TYR A 40 -0.85 -8.40 -55.52
N GLN A 41 0.15 -7.85 -54.83
CA GLN A 41 1.50 -7.63 -55.37
C GLN A 41 2.41 -8.82 -55.00
N PRO A 42 3.18 -9.39 -55.94
CA PRO A 42 4.20 -10.39 -55.63
C PRO A 42 5.27 -9.78 -54.72
N TYR A 43 5.59 -10.45 -53.61
CA TYR A 43 6.65 -10.03 -52.70
C TYR A 43 8.02 -10.03 -53.41
N GLN A 44 8.64 -8.86 -53.55
CA GLN A 44 10.06 -8.71 -53.86
C GLN A 44 10.84 -8.52 -52.54
N PRO A 45 11.84 -9.36 -52.22
CA PRO A 45 12.70 -9.11 -51.07
C PRO A 45 13.52 -7.83 -51.31
N ALA A 46 13.33 -6.83 -50.45
CA ALA A 46 14.15 -5.63 -50.46
C ALA A 46 15.60 -6.00 -50.13
N GLN A 47 16.55 -5.64 -51.00
CA GLN A 47 17.98 -5.78 -50.69
C GLN A 47 18.31 -4.85 -49.52
N GLN A 48 18.68 -5.42 -48.38
CA GLN A 48 19.06 -4.68 -47.18
C GLN A 48 20.40 -3.95 -47.42
N PRO A 49 20.46 -2.63 -47.29
CA PRO A 49 21.73 -1.91 -47.21
C PRO A 49 22.52 -2.44 -46.00
N GLY A 50 23.81 -2.74 -46.20
CA GLY A 50 24.65 -3.40 -45.20
C GLY A 50 24.76 -2.60 -43.90
N TYR A 51 23.95 -2.96 -42.91
CA TYR A 51 24.11 -2.48 -41.54
C TYR A 51 25.37 -3.11 -40.94
N PRO A 52 26.23 -2.34 -40.23
CA PRO A 52 27.29 -2.93 -39.42
C PRO A 52 26.67 -3.89 -38.38
N PRO A 53 27.38 -4.95 -37.97
CA PRO A 53 26.88 -5.90 -37.00
C PRO A 53 26.40 -5.18 -35.75
N ALA A 54 25.17 -5.48 -35.32
CA ALA A 54 24.63 -4.93 -34.08
C ALA A 54 25.62 -5.19 -32.92
N PRO A 55 25.88 -4.21 -32.04
CA PRO A 55 26.63 -4.46 -30.82
C PRO A 55 26.01 -5.67 -30.11
N PRO A 56 26.82 -6.55 -29.49
CA PRO A 56 26.30 -7.65 -28.70
C PRO A 56 25.24 -7.10 -27.74
N PRO A 57 24.08 -7.77 -27.60
CA PRO A 57 23.12 -7.37 -26.59
C PRO A 57 23.88 -7.25 -25.26
N PRO A 58 23.65 -6.17 -24.48
CA PRO A 58 24.27 -6.06 -23.17
C PRO A 58 24.01 -7.38 -22.42
N PRO A 59 25.00 -7.94 -21.70
CA PRO A 59 24.78 -9.14 -20.92
C PRO A 59 23.50 -8.93 -20.12
N PRO A 60 22.59 -9.92 -20.02
CA PRO A 60 21.42 -9.79 -19.18
C PRO A 60 21.95 -9.31 -17.84
N ALA A 61 21.62 -8.05 -17.49
CA ALA A 61 22.11 -7.47 -16.27
C ALA A 61 21.76 -8.52 -15.22
N LEU A 62 22.78 -8.96 -14.48
CA LEU A 62 22.61 -9.77 -13.28
C LEU A 62 21.78 -8.89 -12.35
N SER A 63 20.50 -8.85 -12.63
CA SER A 63 19.45 -8.32 -11.82
C SER A 63 19.51 -9.30 -10.68
N ALA A 64 20.35 -8.97 -9.69
CA ALA A 64 20.47 -9.70 -8.44
C ALA A 64 19.06 -10.10 -8.11
N TYR A 65 18.81 -11.40 -8.04
CA TYR A 65 17.49 -12.02 -8.00
C TYR A 65 16.74 -11.48 -6.77
N ARG A 66 16.16 -10.28 -6.91
CA ARG A 66 15.49 -9.52 -5.86
C ARG A 66 14.09 -10.06 -5.87
N LEU A 67 13.85 -11.14 -5.12
CA LEU A 67 12.48 -11.58 -4.89
C LEU A 67 11.74 -10.44 -4.20
N PRO A 68 10.71 -9.84 -4.83
CA PRO A 68 9.87 -8.86 -4.16
C PRO A 68 9.26 -9.54 -2.93
N LYS A 69 9.36 -8.85 -1.79
CA LYS A 69 8.83 -9.36 -0.52
C LYS A 69 7.30 -9.20 -0.52
N SER A 70 6.58 -10.16 0.03
CA SER A 70 5.11 -10.17 -0.01
C SER A 70 4.51 -9.35 1.13
N LYS A 71 3.68 -8.36 0.79
CA LYS A 71 2.89 -7.58 1.75
C LYS A 71 2.01 -8.48 2.63
N THR A 72 1.42 -9.52 2.04
CA THR A 72 0.55 -10.46 2.77
C THR A 72 1.32 -11.15 3.89
N THR A 73 2.56 -11.58 3.63
CA THR A 73 3.41 -12.20 4.64
C THR A 73 3.72 -11.23 5.79
N ALA A 74 4.03 -9.97 5.48
CA ALA A 74 4.27 -8.94 6.49
C ALA A 74 3.03 -8.70 7.37
N VAL A 75 1.84 -8.59 6.78
CA VAL A 75 0.58 -8.41 7.54
C VAL A 75 0.28 -9.61 8.42
N LEU A 76 0.46 -10.84 7.92
CA LEU A 76 0.27 -12.05 8.71
C LEU A 76 1.24 -12.11 9.90
N LEU A 77 2.50 -11.74 9.69
CA LEU A 77 3.49 -11.62 10.77
C LEU A 77 3.08 -10.55 11.80
N ALA A 78 2.48 -9.44 11.35
CA ALA A 78 2.01 -8.39 12.25
C ALA A 78 0.82 -8.83 13.11
N ILE A 79 -0.10 -9.63 12.55
CA ILE A 79 -1.27 -10.11 13.28
C ILE A 79 -0.88 -11.18 14.30
N PHE A 80 -0.16 -12.22 13.86
CA PHE A 80 0.13 -13.39 14.71
C PHE A 80 1.33 -13.18 15.63
N LEU A 81 2.32 -12.40 15.19
CA LEU A 81 3.60 -12.26 15.89
C LEU A 81 3.93 -10.78 16.22
N SER A 82 2.98 -9.84 16.02
CA SER A 82 3.11 -8.42 16.37
C SER A 82 4.38 -7.77 15.81
N GLY A 83 5.26 -7.26 16.68
CA GLY A 83 6.47 -6.52 16.32
C GLY A 83 7.49 -7.33 15.51
N ILE A 84 7.33 -8.65 15.39
CA ILE A 84 8.18 -9.50 14.52
C ILE A 84 8.01 -9.11 13.04
N SER A 85 6.88 -8.51 12.63
CA SER A 85 6.75 -7.99 11.26
C SER A 85 7.84 -6.97 10.91
N TRP A 86 8.36 -6.23 11.89
CA TRP A 86 9.45 -5.28 11.66
C TRP A 86 10.81 -5.97 11.48
N MET A 87 10.93 -7.25 11.82
CA MET A 87 12.08 -8.07 11.41
C MET A 87 12.04 -8.38 9.90
N TYR A 88 10.85 -8.48 9.32
CA TYR A 88 10.69 -8.65 7.87
C TYR A 88 11.13 -7.40 7.09
N THR A 89 10.89 -6.22 7.66
CA THR A 89 11.32 -4.91 7.14
C THR A 89 12.45 -4.26 7.96
N TYR A 90 13.36 -5.08 8.48
CA TYR A 90 14.37 -4.63 9.47
C TYR A 90 15.25 -3.47 8.98
N GLU A 91 15.70 -3.46 7.72
CA GLU A 91 16.59 -2.40 7.23
C GLU A 91 15.95 -1.01 7.26
N LYS A 92 14.62 -0.91 7.13
CA LYS A 92 13.90 0.38 7.16
C LYS A 92 13.23 0.65 8.51
N ASP A 93 12.79 -0.40 9.21
CA ASP A 93 12.00 -0.28 10.45
C ASP A 93 12.73 -0.84 11.69
N ALA A 94 14.06 -1.05 11.66
CA ALA A 94 14.84 -1.57 12.79
C ALA A 94 14.61 -0.78 14.09
N TRP A 95 14.49 0.54 14.00
CA TRP A 95 14.25 1.38 15.17
C TRP A 95 12.88 1.10 15.83
N LYS A 96 11.85 0.75 15.04
CA LYS A 96 10.53 0.38 15.56
C LYS A 96 10.59 -0.97 16.28
N PHE A 97 11.32 -1.94 15.69
CA PHE A 97 11.61 -3.23 16.33
C PHE A 97 12.26 -3.05 17.71
N TRP A 98 13.33 -2.27 17.79
CA TRP A 98 14.00 -2.02 19.07
C TRP A 98 13.12 -1.28 20.08
N THR A 99 12.30 -0.34 19.62
CA THR A 99 11.36 0.37 20.50
C THR A 99 10.33 -0.58 21.11
N TRP A 100 9.68 -1.42 20.30
CA TRP A 100 8.72 -2.41 20.81
C TRP A 100 9.37 -3.48 21.65
N PHE A 101 10.55 -3.96 21.28
CA PHE A 101 11.30 -4.94 22.06
C PHE A 101 11.69 -4.36 23.43
N ALA A 102 12.19 -3.13 23.47
CA ALA A 102 12.53 -2.44 24.71
C ALA A 102 11.29 -2.20 25.58
N VAL A 103 10.19 -1.71 25.02
CA VAL A 103 8.94 -1.50 25.75
C VAL A 103 8.41 -2.83 26.30
N THR A 104 8.46 -3.90 25.52
CA THR A 104 8.02 -5.24 25.95
C THR A 104 8.92 -5.79 27.06
N ALA A 105 10.24 -5.64 26.94
CA ALA A 105 11.21 -6.08 27.94
C ALA A 105 11.05 -5.32 29.26
N ILE A 106 10.84 -4.00 29.20
CA ILE A 106 10.57 -3.16 30.38
C ILE A 106 9.26 -3.60 31.04
N ASN A 107 8.17 -3.76 30.27
CA ASN A 107 6.89 -4.21 30.83
C ASN A 107 6.99 -5.60 31.48
N LEU A 108 7.75 -6.51 30.88
CA LEU A 108 8.00 -7.83 31.44
C LEU A 108 8.80 -7.74 32.75
N PHE A 109 9.87 -6.94 32.78
CA PHE A 109 10.68 -6.72 33.98
C PHE A 109 9.86 -6.10 35.12
N LEU A 110 9.06 -5.07 34.85
CA LEU A 110 8.18 -4.47 35.87
C LEU A 110 7.11 -5.45 36.33
N SER A 111 6.58 -6.29 35.45
CA SER A 111 5.64 -7.35 35.83
C SER A 111 6.28 -8.36 36.77
N LEU A 112 7.52 -8.76 36.53
CA LEU A 112 8.27 -9.64 37.44
C LEU A 112 8.58 -8.95 38.78
N ALA A 113 9.08 -7.71 38.75
CA ALA A 113 9.45 -6.95 39.94
C ALA A 113 8.26 -6.64 40.87
N THR A 114 7.06 -6.52 40.32
CA THR A 114 5.82 -6.22 41.06
C THR A 114 4.97 -7.46 41.34
N PHE A 115 5.51 -8.68 41.13
CA PHE A 115 4.79 -9.94 41.30
C PHE A 115 3.47 -10.01 40.50
N GLY A 116 3.45 -9.41 39.30
CA GLY A 116 2.33 -9.47 38.35
C GLY A 116 1.29 -8.37 38.51
N ILE A 117 1.38 -7.51 39.52
CA ILE A 117 0.44 -6.37 39.70
C ILE A 117 0.53 -5.40 38.51
N TRP A 118 1.73 -5.22 37.94
CA TRP A 118 1.93 -4.34 36.78
C TRP A 118 1.21 -4.81 35.50
N LEU A 119 0.70 -6.05 35.45
CA LEU A 119 -0.01 -6.56 34.27
C LEU A 119 -1.26 -5.75 33.93
N PHE A 120 -1.95 -5.15 34.90
CA PHE A 120 -3.10 -4.28 34.64
C PHE A 120 -2.75 -3.04 33.80
N VAL A 121 -1.50 -2.58 33.86
CA VAL A 121 -0.98 -1.48 33.04
C VAL A 121 -0.32 -2.02 31.78
N ALA A 122 0.43 -3.11 31.88
CA ALA A 122 1.14 -3.70 30.75
C ALA A 122 0.19 -4.25 29.67
N ILE A 123 -0.94 -4.85 30.03
CA ILE A 123 -1.91 -5.43 29.09
C ILE A 123 -2.50 -4.36 28.14
N PRO A 124 -3.08 -3.25 28.59
CA PRO A 124 -3.63 -2.24 27.69
C PRO A 124 -2.54 -1.58 26.81
N ILE A 125 -1.34 -1.36 27.36
CA ILE A 125 -0.19 -0.86 26.58
C ILE A 125 0.21 -1.87 25.50
N GLY A 126 0.26 -3.15 25.84
CA GLY A 126 0.56 -4.25 24.90
C GLY A 126 -0.46 -4.34 23.77
N ILE A 127 -1.76 -4.20 24.07
CA ILE A 127 -2.82 -4.18 23.06
C ILE A 127 -2.67 -2.95 22.14
N GLY A 128 -2.41 -1.77 22.70
CA GLY A 128 -2.17 -0.56 21.91
C GLY A 128 -0.96 -0.71 20.97
N ALA A 129 0.14 -1.28 21.47
CA ALA A 129 1.33 -1.55 20.67
C ALA A 129 1.09 -2.61 19.58
N TRP A 130 0.27 -3.63 19.86
CA TRP A 130 -0.13 -4.64 18.87
C TRP A 130 -0.98 -4.03 17.75
N ILE A 131 -2.01 -3.25 18.10
CA ILE A 131 -2.84 -2.54 17.11
C ILE A 131 -1.98 -1.59 16.28
N TRP A 132 -1.08 -0.85 16.92
CA TRP A 132 -0.15 0.02 16.22
C TRP A 132 0.70 -0.75 15.21
N CYS A 133 1.26 -1.91 15.56
CA CYS A 133 2.00 -2.76 14.62
C CYS A 133 1.15 -3.14 13.39
N VAL A 134 -0.08 -3.58 13.62
CA VAL A 134 -0.99 -3.99 12.55
C VAL A 134 -1.31 -2.81 11.63
N VAL A 135 -1.61 -1.64 12.20
CA VAL A 135 -1.88 -0.42 11.42
C VAL A 135 -0.65 0.02 10.63
N ASP A 136 0.53 0.08 11.24
CA ASP A 136 1.79 0.48 10.59
C ASP A 136 2.10 -0.40 9.36
N VAL A 137 1.83 -1.70 9.46
CA VAL A 137 2.06 -2.64 8.36
C VAL A 137 0.94 -2.59 7.31
N ALA A 138 -0.31 -2.41 7.73
CA ALA A 138 -1.45 -2.33 6.82
C ALA A 138 -1.42 -1.09 5.93
N VAL A 139 -1.03 0.06 6.49
CA VAL A 139 -0.96 1.35 5.76
C VAL A 139 0.20 1.43 4.78
N LYS A 140 1.20 0.53 4.88
CA LYS A 140 2.30 0.48 3.90
C LYS A 140 1.76 0.13 2.51
N PRO A 141 1.97 0.97 1.48
CA PRO A 141 1.44 0.71 0.14
C PRO A 141 2.19 -0.46 -0.51
N GLN A 142 1.54 -1.22 -1.39
CA GLN A 142 2.15 -2.38 -2.09
C GLN A 142 3.52 -2.07 -2.73
N PRO A 143 3.72 -0.89 -3.39
CA PRO A 143 5.01 -0.51 -3.94
C PRO A 143 6.15 -0.44 -2.93
N PHE A 144 5.86 -0.20 -1.64
CA PHE A 144 6.89 -0.22 -0.59
C PHE A 144 7.60 -1.58 -0.51
N TYR A 145 6.86 -2.67 -0.73
CA TYR A 145 7.38 -4.04 -0.66
C TYR A 145 8.01 -4.49 -1.98
N ASP A 146 7.51 -3.98 -3.11
CA ASP A 146 8.04 -4.26 -4.45
C ASP A 146 9.49 -3.75 -4.61
N PHE A 147 9.82 -2.62 -3.97
CA PHE A 147 11.16 -2.02 -4.00
C PHE A 147 12.03 -2.37 -2.77
N TYR A 148 11.57 -3.27 -1.89
CA TYR A 148 12.30 -3.62 -0.67
C TYR A 148 13.08 -4.94 -0.82
N PRO A 149 14.37 -5.00 -0.42
CA PRO A 149 15.17 -3.93 0.18
C PRO A 149 15.70 -2.91 -0.85
N ALA A 150 15.58 -1.63 -0.52
CA ALA A 150 16.24 -0.56 -1.27
C ALA A 150 17.72 -0.59 -0.91
N ALA A 151 18.57 -0.80 -1.91
CA ALA A 151 20.03 -0.83 -1.79
C ALA A 151 20.59 0.50 -1.26
#